data_AF-A0A0E8IFW4-F1
#
_entry.id   AF-A0A0E8IFW4-F1
#
_cell.length_a   1.000
_cell.length_b   1.000
_cell.length_c   1.000
_cell.angle_alpha   90.00
_cell.angle_beta   90.00
_cell.angle_gamma   90.00
#
_symmetry.space_group_name_H-M   'P 1'
#
loop_
_entity.id
_entity.type
_entity.pdbx_description
1 polymer ?
#
loop_
_entity_poly.entity_id
_entity_poly.type
_entity_poly.pdbx_seq_one_letter_code
_entity_poly.pdbx_strand_id
1 'polypeptide(L)'
;MEFAFYIAALVAVVATIRVITHTNPVHALLYLIISLLAISAVFFSLGAYFAGALEIIVYAGAIMVLFVFVVMMLNLGNVEQQERDWLKPSLWIGPGLLALVLLTVLIYAISSVTDSGISGEMVDAKAVGISLFGPYVLAVELASMLLLAGLVVAFHIGREHKPGEVLGASESAKRKTEEQA
;
A
#
# COMPACT_ATOMS: atom_id res chain seq x y z
N MET A 1 9.05 -9.13 25.86
CA MET A 1 8.67 -8.77 24.47
C MET A 1 7.16 -8.77 24.27
N GLU A 2 6.42 -9.64 24.96
CA GLU A 2 4.94 -9.72 24.84
C GLU A 2 4.19 -8.41 25.08
N PHE A 3 4.57 -7.63 26.10
CA PHE A 3 3.92 -6.34 26.37
C PHE A 3 4.05 -5.35 25.20
N ALA A 4 5.25 -5.28 24.59
CA ALA A 4 5.48 -4.44 23.42
C ALA A 4 4.66 -4.92 22.22
N PHE A 5 4.55 -6.25 22.03
CA PHE A 5 3.70 -6.86 21.01
C PHE A 5 2.23 -6.43 21.17
N TYR A 6 1.64 -6.58 22.35
CA TYR A 6 0.22 -6.28 22.55
C TYR A 6 -0.09 -4.79 22.42
N ILE A 7 0.79 -3.90 22.91
CA ILE A 7 0.63 -2.46 22.72
C ILE A 7 0.74 -2.10 21.24
N ALA A 8 1.75 -2.61 20.54
CA ALA A 8 1.93 -2.33 19.12
C ALA A 8 0.76 -2.86 18.29
N ALA A 9 0.27 -4.07 18.58
CA ALA A 9 -0.91 -4.63 17.94
C ALA A 9 -2.16 -3.77 18.18
N LEU A 10 -2.39 -3.31 19.40
CA LEU A 10 -3.51 -2.42 19.73
C LEU A 10 -3.41 -1.10 18.95
N VAL A 11 -2.21 -0.49 18.91
CA VAL A 11 -1.97 0.75 18.16
C VAL A 11 -2.23 0.52 16.66
N ALA A 12 -1.76 -0.58 16.08
CA ALA A 12 -1.99 -0.92 14.68
C ALA A 12 -3.48 -1.05 14.35
N VAL A 13 -4.24 -1.75 15.19
CA VAL A 13 -5.70 -1.92 15.01
C VAL A 13 -6.43 -0.57 15.09
N VAL A 14 -6.16 0.22 16.13
CA VAL A 14 -6.80 1.53 16.32
C VAL A 14 -6.43 2.47 15.18
N ALA A 15 -5.17 2.51 14.77
CA ALA A 15 -4.71 3.31 13.65
C ALA A 15 -5.40 2.90 12.35
N THR A 16 -5.51 1.59 12.06
CA THR A 16 -6.21 1.07 10.87
C THR A 16 -7.70 1.44 10.86
N ILE A 17 -8.37 1.37 12.01
CA ILE A 17 -9.76 1.86 12.14
C ILE A 17 -9.83 3.36 11.80
N ARG A 18 -8.85 4.15 12.25
CA ARG A 18 -8.78 5.59 11.92
C ARG A 18 -8.49 5.84 10.44
N VAL A 19 -7.73 5.00 9.75
CA VAL A 19 -7.55 5.07 8.28
C VAL A 19 -8.89 4.96 7.56
N ILE A 20 -9.69 3.96 7.93
CA ILE A 20 -10.95 3.64 7.23
C ILE A 20 -12.07 4.63 7.56
N THR A 21 -12.03 5.23 8.76
CA THR A 21 -13.10 6.13 9.23
C THR A 21 -12.84 7.61 8.94
N HIS A 22 -11.60 8.01 8.65
CA HIS A 22 -11.29 9.40 8.33
C HIS A 22 -11.55 9.72 6.87
N THR A 23 -12.18 10.87 6.63
CA THR A 23 -12.58 11.33 5.30
C THR A 23 -11.52 12.15 4.59
N ASN A 24 -10.55 12.70 5.34
CA ASN A 24 -9.41 13.41 4.76
C ASN A 24 -8.33 12.39 4.35
N PRO A 25 -7.99 12.29 3.04
CA PRO A 25 -7.05 11.28 2.54
C PRO A 25 -5.65 11.41 3.13
N VAL A 26 -5.17 12.62 3.42
CA VAL A 26 -3.83 12.84 4.00
C VAL A 26 -3.80 12.32 5.42
N HIS A 27 -4.80 12.63 6.24
CA HIS A 27 -4.90 12.09 7.60
C HIS A 27 -5.05 10.57 7.59
N ALA A 28 -5.85 10.00 6.69
CA ALA A 28 -5.98 8.56 6.54
C ALA A 28 -4.63 7.90 6.22
N LEU A 29 -3.85 8.45 5.29
CA LEU A 29 -2.51 7.92 4.97
C LEU A 29 -1.53 8.04 6.15
N LEU A 30 -1.57 9.12 6.92
CA LEU A 30 -0.73 9.26 8.11
C LEU A 30 -1.08 8.21 9.18
N TYR A 31 -2.37 7.93 9.40
CA TYR A 31 -2.78 6.84 10.27
C TYR A 31 -2.33 5.47 9.74
N LEU A 32 -2.27 5.29 8.42
CA LEU A 32 -1.78 4.06 7.83
C LEU A 32 -0.30 3.88 8.10
N ILE A 33 0.51 4.94 7.95
CA ILE A 33 1.94 4.91 8.32
C ILE A 33 2.12 4.52 9.79
N ILE A 34 1.33 5.10 10.71
CA ILE A 34 1.37 4.74 12.14
C ILE A 34 1.05 3.25 12.33
N SER A 35 0.06 2.72 11.60
CA SER A 35 -0.29 1.30 11.65
C SER A 35 0.86 0.41 11.18
N LEU A 36 1.49 0.72 10.03
CA LEU A 36 2.60 -0.07 9.47
C LEU A 36 3.83 -0.03 10.39
N LEU A 37 4.14 1.12 11.00
CA LEU A 37 5.21 1.23 12.00
C LEU A 37 4.92 0.40 13.25
N ALA A 38 3.66 0.36 13.69
CA ALA A 38 3.26 -0.49 14.81
C ALA A 38 3.32 -1.99 14.44
N ILE A 39 2.96 -2.37 13.21
CA ILE A 39 3.15 -3.74 12.69
C ILE A 39 4.64 -4.10 12.63
N SER A 40 5.52 -3.17 12.24
CA SER A 40 6.97 -3.41 12.32
C SER A 40 7.43 -3.71 13.75
N ALA A 41 6.89 -3.02 14.76
CA ALA A 41 7.20 -3.32 16.16
C ALA A 41 6.66 -4.69 16.61
N VAL A 42 5.51 -5.13 16.05
CA VAL A 42 5.02 -6.50 16.19
C VAL A 42 6.01 -7.50 15.61
N PHE A 43 6.53 -7.28 14.40
CA PHE A 43 7.54 -8.15 13.79
C PHE A 43 8.83 -8.22 14.59
N PHE A 44 9.32 -7.09 15.12
CA PHE A 44 10.48 -7.11 16.02
C PHE A 44 10.20 -7.91 17.30
N SER A 45 8.99 -7.81 17.85
CA SER A 45 8.63 -8.56 19.06
C SER A 45 8.55 -10.08 18.83
N LEU A 46 8.33 -10.51 17.58
CA LEU A 46 8.31 -11.92 17.16
C LEU A 46 9.69 -12.44 16.72
N GLY A 47 10.74 -11.63 16.77
CA GLY A 47 12.08 -12.02 16.30
C GLY A 47 12.29 -11.90 14.79
N ALA A 48 11.31 -11.39 14.04
CA ALA A 48 11.35 -11.25 12.58
C ALA A 48 11.99 -9.91 12.14
N TYR A 49 13.28 -9.75 12.41
CA TYR A 49 13.95 -8.44 12.29
C TYR A 49 14.07 -7.96 10.85
N PHE A 50 14.36 -8.87 9.91
CA PHE A 50 14.41 -8.53 8.49
C PHE A 50 13.05 -8.05 7.96
N ALA A 51 11.95 -8.70 8.38
CA ALA A 51 10.60 -8.31 7.99
C ALA A 51 10.22 -6.93 8.55
N GLY A 52 10.47 -6.69 9.85
CA GLY A 52 10.24 -5.37 10.46
C GLY A 52 11.03 -4.25 9.78
N ALA A 53 12.31 -4.49 9.48
CA ALA A 53 13.13 -3.50 8.79
C ALA A 53 12.61 -3.19 7.36
N LEU A 54 12.18 -4.21 6.61
CA LEU A 54 11.57 -4.01 5.29
C LEU A 54 10.22 -3.29 5.36
N GLU A 55 9.42 -3.55 6.39
CA GLU A 55 8.15 -2.84 6.65
C GLU A 55 8.38 -1.33 6.79
N ILE A 56 9.41 -0.94 7.54
CA ILE A 56 9.77 0.47 7.72
C ILE A 56 10.31 1.08 6.42
N ILE A 57 11.29 0.43 5.78
CA ILE A 57 12.02 1.05 4.66
C ILE A 57 11.19 1.04 3.38
N VAL A 58 10.51 -0.07 3.08
CA VAL A 58 9.81 -0.27 1.81
C VAL A 58 8.36 0.18 1.91
N TYR A 59 7.59 -0.37 2.86
CA TYR A 59 6.16 -0.10 2.96
C TYR A 59 5.88 1.31 3.47
N ALA A 60 6.32 1.63 4.69
CA ALA A 60 6.15 2.96 5.26
C ALA A 60 7.04 4.01 4.56
N GLY A 61 8.26 3.64 4.19
CA GLY A 61 9.27 4.57 3.67
C GLY A 61 9.14 4.92 2.19
N ALA A 62 8.94 3.95 1.30
CA ALA A 62 8.90 4.21 -0.14
C ALA A 62 7.47 4.26 -0.67
N ILE A 63 6.68 3.21 -0.41
CA ILE A 63 5.33 3.08 -0.96
C ILE A 63 4.44 4.18 -0.38
N MET A 64 4.40 4.34 0.95
CA MET A 64 3.50 5.33 1.54
C MET A 64 3.88 6.76 1.26
N VAL A 65 5.16 7.06 1.12
CA VAL A 65 5.62 8.39 0.68
C VAL A 65 5.14 8.69 -0.74
N LEU A 66 5.19 7.72 -1.66
CA LEU A 66 4.64 7.88 -3.01
C LEU A 66 3.14 8.18 -2.96
N PHE A 67 2.37 7.45 -2.15
CA PHE A 67 0.93 7.70 -1.98
C PHE A 67 0.64 9.09 -1.43
N VAL A 68 1.35 9.51 -0.38
CA VAL A 68 1.20 10.85 0.20
C VAL A 68 1.50 11.92 -0.84
N PHE A 69 2.60 11.75 -1.60
CA PHE A 69 2.97 12.68 -2.66
C PHE A 69 1.88 12.79 -3.75
N VAL A 70 1.38 11.65 -4.25
CA VAL A 70 0.34 11.62 -5.28
C VAL A 70 -0.95 12.25 -4.78
N VAL A 71 -1.39 11.90 -3.57
CA VAL A 71 -2.60 12.46 -2.97
C VAL A 71 -2.48 13.97 -2.77
N MET A 72 -1.32 14.45 -2.33
CA MET A 72 -1.08 15.88 -2.18
C MET A 72 -1.04 16.62 -3.52
N MET A 73 -0.40 16.04 -4.55
CA MET A 73 -0.30 16.64 -5.88
C MET A 73 -1.67 16.74 -6.57
N LEU A 74 -2.53 15.71 -6.42
CA LEU A 74 -3.83 15.67 -7.08
C LEU A 74 -4.89 16.57 -6.42
N ASN A 75 -4.61 17.16 -5.24
CA ASN A 75 -5.48 18.05 -4.48
C ASN A 75 -6.97 17.71 -4.63
N LEU A 76 -7.40 16.62 -3.98
CA LEU A 76 -8.63 15.87 -4.27
C LEU A 76 -9.98 16.61 -4.09
N GLY A 77 -10.03 17.93 -3.93
CA GLY A 77 -11.28 18.71 -3.97
C GLY A 77 -12.40 18.16 -3.06
N ASN A 78 -13.60 17.98 -3.63
CA ASN A 78 -14.82 17.60 -2.88
C ASN A 78 -14.87 16.13 -2.41
N VAL A 79 -13.78 15.35 -2.50
CA VAL A 79 -13.77 13.93 -2.11
C VAL A 79 -14.17 13.72 -0.64
N GLU A 80 -13.83 14.66 0.25
CA GLU A 80 -14.23 14.56 1.67
C GLU A 80 -15.76 14.53 1.85
N GLN A 81 -16.50 15.30 1.05
CA GLN A 81 -17.96 15.36 1.16
C GLN A 81 -18.61 14.04 0.70
N GLN A 82 -18.08 13.45 -0.37
CA GLN A 82 -18.53 12.16 -0.89
C GLN A 82 -18.24 11.02 0.09
N GLU A 83 -17.03 10.99 0.67
CA GLU A 83 -16.66 10.01 1.70
C GLU A 83 -17.59 10.10 2.93
N ARG A 84 -17.94 11.31 3.38
CA ARG A 84 -18.90 11.50 4.48
C ARG A 84 -20.28 10.93 4.15
N ASP A 85 -20.72 11.01 2.90
CA ASP A 85 -22.01 10.45 2.47
C ASP A 85 -21.99 8.92 2.42
N TRP A 86 -20.83 8.31 2.10
CA TRP A 86 -20.64 6.86 2.08
C TRP A 86 -20.50 6.25 3.48
N LEU A 87 -19.96 7.00 4.45
CA LEU A 87 -19.89 6.59 5.86
C LEU A 87 -21.23 6.67 6.60
N LYS A 88 -22.36 6.87 5.90
CA LYS A 88 -23.69 6.82 6.51
C LYS A 88 -23.98 5.41 7.04
N PRO A 89 -24.67 5.29 8.20
CA PRO A 89 -25.01 4.00 8.78
C PRO A 89 -25.74 3.05 7.82
N SER A 90 -26.58 3.60 6.95
CA SER A 90 -27.31 2.79 5.96
C SER A 90 -26.41 2.07 4.96
N LEU A 91 -25.21 2.58 4.67
CA LEU A 91 -24.32 2.01 3.65
C LEU A 91 -23.28 1.07 4.26
N TRP A 92 -22.70 1.44 5.42
CA TRP A 92 -21.62 0.64 6.01
C TRP A 92 -22.10 -0.56 6.87
N ILE A 93 -23.35 -0.59 7.32
CA ILE A 93 -23.84 -1.63 8.26
C ILE A 93 -23.85 -3.00 7.59
N GLY A 94 -24.28 -3.08 6.33
CA GLY A 94 -24.31 -4.34 5.57
C GLY A 94 -22.92 -4.96 5.42
N PRO A 95 -21.96 -4.27 4.79
CA PRO A 95 -20.58 -4.72 4.67
C PRO A 95 -19.90 -4.93 6.04
N GLY A 96 -20.16 -4.07 7.01
CA GLY A 96 -19.61 -4.17 8.36
C GLY A 96 -20.08 -5.41 9.12
N LEU A 97 -21.37 -5.76 9.01
CA LEU A 97 -21.91 -6.98 9.59
C LEU A 97 -21.30 -8.22 8.92
N LEU A 98 -21.17 -8.21 7.59
CA LEU A 98 -20.56 -9.32 6.85
C LEU A 98 -19.08 -9.50 7.22
N ALA A 99 -18.32 -8.40 7.32
CA ALA A 99 -16.94 -8.43 7.79
C ALA A 99 -16.82 -8.96 9.23
N LEU A 100 -17.77 -8.60 10.11
CA LEU A 100 -17.81 -9.11 11.49
C LEU A 100 -18.10 -10.61 11.55
N VAL A 101 -19.04 -11.12 10.75
CA VAL A 101 -19.31 -12.56 10.63
C VAL A 101 -18.08 -13.31 10.10
N LEU A 102 -17.39 -12.77 9.09
CA LEU A 102 -16.15 -13.38 8.59
C LEU A 102 -15.05 -13.38 9.66
N LEU A 103 -14.90 -12.30 10.42
CA LEU A 103 -13.94 -12.20 11.50
C LEU A 103 -14.23 -13.23 12.61
N THR A 104 -15.48 -13.42 13.01
CA THR A 104 -15.83 -14.41 14.04
C THR A 104 -15.56 -15.84 13.58
N VAL A 105 -15.86 -16.16 12.32
CA VAL A 105 -15.54 -17.47 11.72
C VAL A 105 -14.03 -17.68 11.68
N LEU A 106 -13.26 -16.66 11.30
CA LEU A 106 -11.80 -16.74 11.25
C LEU A 106 -11.19 -16.94 12.65
N ILE A 107 -11.68 -16.20 13.66
CA ILE A 107 -11.24 -16.37 15.05
C ILE A 107 -11.57 -17.78 15.53
N TYR A 108 -12.78 -18.29 15.28
CA TYR A 108 -13.17 -19.65 15.65
C TYR A 108 -12.27 -20.70 15.01
N ALA A 109 -11.97 -20.55 13.72
CA ALA A 109 -11.08 -21.45 12.99
C ALA A 109 -9.66 -21.42 13.57
N ILE A 110 -9.11 -20.24 13.88
CA ILE A 110 -7.77 -20.11 14.48
C ILE A 110 -7.73 -20.70 15.89
N SER A 111 -8.73 -20.41 16.73
CA SER A 111 -8.81 -20.94 18.11
C SER A 111 -9.00 -22.46 18.18
N SER A 112 -9.43 -23.09 17.09
CA SER A 112 -9.54 -24.54 16.99
C SER A 112 -8.19 -25.24 16.75
N VAL A 113 -7.16 -24.51 16.34
CA VAL A 113 -5.80 -25.03 16.14
C VAL A 113 -5.06 -25.09 17.47
N THR A 114 -4.37 -26.20 17.74
CA THR A 114 -3.55 -26.33 18.94
C THR A 114 -2.37 -25.37 18.89
N ASP A 115 -2.31 -24.45 19.86
CA ASP A 115 -1.18 -23.55 20.02
C ASP A 115 0.07 -24.36 20.40
N SER A 116 1.08 -24.30 19.54
CA SER A 116 2.36 -25.00 19.74
C SER A 116 3.35 -24.18 20.57
N GLY A 117 3.01 -22.93 20.88
CA GLY A 117 3.93 -21.96 21.44
C GLY A 117 5.00 -21.55 20.42
N ILE A 118 5.22 -20.24 20.25
CA ILE A 118 6.32 -19.74 19.43
C ILE A 118 7.46 -19.38 20.37
N SER A 119 8.66 -19.91 20.13
CA SER A 119 9.85 -19.69 20.97
C SER A 119 10.35 -18.25 20.95
N GLY A 120 9.86 -17.42 20.01
CA GLY A 120 10.34 -16.05 19.78
C GLY A 120 11.80 -16.00 19.33
N GLU A 121 12.29 -17.09 18.72
CA GLU A 121 13.67 -17.17 18.26
C GLU A 121 13.93 -16.15 17.15
N MET A 122 15.05 -15.44 17.28
CA MET A 122 15.41 -14.39 16.35
C MET A 122 15.79 -14.99 15.00
N VAL A 123 15.10 -14.55 13.95
CA VAL A 123 15.40 -14.96 12.57
C VAL A 123 16.35 -13.94 11.97
N ASP A 124 17.60 -14.34 11.76
CA ASP A 124 18.63 -13.50 11.14
C ASP A 124 18.30 -13.23 9.66
N ALA A 125 18.57 -12.00 9.21
CA ALA A 125 18.39 -11.59 7.81
C ALA A 125 19.20 -12.47 6.85
N LYS A 126 20.39 -12.93 7.29
CA LYS A 126 21.20 -13.87 6.51
C LYS A 126 20.48 -15.19 6.26
N ALA A 127 19.78 -15.74 7.26
CA ALA A 127 19.04 -16.99 7.13
C ALA A 127 17.89 -16.84 6.12
N VAL A 128 17.19 -15.70 6.15
CA VAL A 128 16.17 -15.35 5.16
C VAL A 128 16.79 -15.26 3.76
N GLY A 129 17.94 -14.58 3.61
CA GLY A 129 18.64 -14.46 2.33
C GLY A 129 19.08 -15.80 1.74
N ILE A 130 19.62 -16.71 2.57
CA ILE A 130 19.99 -18.06 2.13
C ILE A 130 18.78 -18.83 1.61
N SER A 131 17.63 -18.72 2.29
CA SER A 131 16.39 -19.36 1.84
C SER A 131 15.87 -18.71 0.55
N LEU A 132 15.92 -17.39 0.47
CA LEU A 132 15.40 -16.61 -0.65
C LEU A 132 16.15 -16.92 -1.96
N PHE A 133 17.47 -17.06 -1.89
CA PHE A 133 18.33 -17.35 -3.06
C PHE A 133 18.69 -18.83 -3.22
N GLY A 134 18.28 -19.69 -2.29
CA GLY A 134 18.39 -21.15 -2.41
C GLY A 134 17.10 -21.73 -2.98
N PRO A 135 16.21 -22.29 -2.13
CA PRO A 135 14.97 -22.91 -2.58
C PRO A 135 14.02 -21.95 -3.32
N TYR A 136 14.04 -20.65 -3.01
CA TYR A 136 13.11 -19.67 -3.57
C TYR A 136 13.68 -18.81 -4.71
N VAL A 137 14.78 -19.23 -5.34
CA VAL A 137 15.44 -18.45 -6.41
C VAL A 137 14.47 -18.09 -7.56
N LEU A 138 13.60 -19.03 -7.95
CA LEU A 138 12.60 -18.78 -8.99
C LEU A 138 11.55 -17.74 -8.55
N ALA A 139 11.20 -17.69 -7.26
CA ALA A 139 10.28 -16.68 -6.75
C ALA A 139 10.90 -15.28 -6.83
N VAL A 140 12.20 -15.14 -6.57
CA VAL A 140 12.94 -13.86 -6.73
C VAL A 140 12.94 -13.43 -8.18
N GLU A 141 13.24 -14.34 -9.10
CA GLU A 141 13.26 -14.06 -10.54
C GLU A 141 11.88 -13.59 -11.03
N LEU A 142 10.82 -14.31 -10.67
CA LEU A 142 9.45 -13.95 -11.03
C LEU A 142 9.00 -12.62 -10.40
N ALA A 143 9.39 -12.35 -9.14
CA ALA A 143 9.12 -11.07 -8.51
C ALA A 143 9.81 -9.90 -9.25
N SER A 144 11.04 -10.10 -9.74
CA SER A 144 11.73 -9.08 -10.54
C SER A 144 11.01 -8.78 -11.86
N MET A 145 10.50 -9.83 -12.53
CA MET A 145 9.69 -9.71 -13.74
C MET A 145 8.35 -9.01 -13.47
N LEU A 146 7.73 -9.29 -12.33
CA LEU A 146 6.50 -8.62 -11.90
C LEU A 146 6.71 -7.12 -11.69
N LEU A 147 7.81 -6.73 -11.02
CA LEU A 147 8.15 -5.31 -10.81
C LEU A 147 8.45 -4.60 -12.15
N LEU A 148 9.16 -5.27 -13.06
CA LEU A 148 9.42 -4.74 -14.39
C LEU A 148 8.13 -4.53 -15.17
N ALA A 149 7.22 -5.51 -15.17
CA ALA A 149 5.93 -5.39 -15.82
C ALA A 149 5.09 -4.26 -15.21
N GLY A 150 5.05 -4.15 -13.88
CA GLY A 150 4.39 -3.06 -13.17
C GLY A 150 4.92 -1.68 -13.58
N LEU A 151 6.23 -1.53 -13.71
CA LEU A 151 6.87 -0.30 -14.18
C LEU A 151 6.47 0.05 -15.62
N VAL A 152 6.50 -0.92 -16.54
CA VAL A 152 6.11 -0.71 -17.94
C VAL A 152 4.65 -0.27 -18.05
N VAL A 153 3.75 -0.93 -17.31
CA VAL A 153 2.32 -0.60 -17.31
C VAL A 153 2.08 0.78 -16.68
N ALA A 154 2.70 1.08 -15.54
CA ALA A 154 2.58 2.38 -14.89
C ALA A 154 3.08 3.52 -15.78
N PHE A 155 4.20 3.32 -16.49
CA PHE A 155 4.70 4.29 -17.46
C PHE A 155 3.74 4.47 -18.64
N HIS A 156 3.22 3.38 -19.21
CA HIS A 156 2.32 3.46 -20.35
C HIS A 156 0.99 4.18 -20.01
N ILE A 157 0.42 3.89 -18.83
CA ILE A 157 -0.82 4.51 -18.35
C ILE A 157 -0.59 5.96 -17.91
N GLY A 158 0.48 6.23 -17.16
CA GLY A 158 0.78 7.56 -16.62
C GLY A 158 1.26 8.57 -17.65
N ARG A 159 1.61 8.13 -18.86
CA ARG A 159 2.07 9.01 -19.94
C ARG A 159 0.89 9.74 -20.58
N GLU A 160 0.73 11.01 -20.22
CA GLU A 160 -0.17 11.91 -20.95
C GLU A 160 0.33 12.11 -22.39
N HIS A 161 -0.46 11.66 -23.36
CA HIS A 161 -0.23 12.01 -24.76
C HIS A 161 -0.80 13.40 -24.97
N LYS A 162 0.06 14.41 -25.20
CA LYS A 162 -0.39 15.74 -25.65
C LYS A 162 -1.00 15.62 -27.04
N PRO A 163 -2.34 15.64 -27.22
CA PRO A 163 -2.95 15.54 -28.53
C PRO A 163 -2.96 16.96 -29.10
N GLY A 164 -1.91 17.37 -29.80
CA GLY A 164 -1.85 18.72 -30.37
C GLY A 164 -0.53 19.17 -30.99
N GLU A 165 0.58 18.43 -30.83
CA GLU A 165 1.87 18.83 -31.40
C GLU A 165 2.20 18.08 -32.71
N VAL A 166 1.17 17.71 -33.48
CA VAL A 166 1.32 17.24 -34.85
C VAL A 166 0.63 18.24 -35.76
N LEU A 167 1.40 19.27 -36.12
CA LEU A 167 1.30 20.23 -37.22
C LEU A 167 1.88 21.56 -36.71
N GLY A 168 3.21 21.68 -36.71
CA GLY A 168 3.85 22.97 -36.51
C GLY A 168 3.31 23.97 -37.54
N ALA A 169 3.07 25.22 -37.13
CA ALA A 169 2.57 26.30 -37.99
C ALA A 169 3.49 26.62 -39.20
N SER A 170 4.62 25.92 -39.33
CA SER A 170 5.64 26.14 -40.37
C SER A 170 5.24 25.57 -41.74
N GLU A 171 4.52 24.45 -41.83
CA GLU A 171 4.16 23.88 -43.14
C GLU A 171 2.98 24.60 -43.81
N SER A 172 2.00 25.07 -43.03
CA SER A 172 0.87 25.86 -43.54
C SER A 172 1.27 27.26 -44.02
N ALA A 173 2.34 27.83 -43.44
CA ALA A 173 2.90 29.09 -43.89
C ALA A 173 3.69 28.93 -45.20
N LYS A 174 4.41 27.82 -45.37
CA LYS A 174 5.22 27.56 -46.58
C LYS A 174 4.36 27.29 -47.82
N ARG A 175 3.24 26.56 -47.67
CA ARG A 175 2.29 26.33 -48.77
C ARG A 175 1.62 27.61 -49.27
N LYS A 176 1.32 28.58 -48.39
CA LYS A 176 0.75 29.87 -48.82
C LYS A 176 1.73 30.74 -49.59
N THR A 177 3.03 30.62 -49.33
CA THR A 177 4.05 31.38 -50.07
C THR A 177 4.33 30.76 -51.45
N GLU A 178 4.22 29.45 -51.60
CA GLU A 178 4.40 28.77 -52.90
C GLU A 178 3.19 28.89 -53.83
N GLU A 179 1.97 29.08 -53.33
CA GLU A 179 0.79 29.41 -54.17
C GLU A 179 0.73 30.88 -54.60
N GLN A 180 1.57 31.76 -54.03
CA GLN A 180 1.60 33.20 -54.33
C GLN A 180 2.84 33.66 -55.12
N ALA A 181 3.70 32.73 -55.55
CA ALA A 181 4.86 32.97 -56.41
C ALA A 181 4.67 32.32 -57.79
#